data_AF-A0A521MTP0-F1
#
_entry.id   AF-A0A521MTP0-F1
#
_cell.length_a   1.000
_cell.length_b   1.000
_cell.length_c   1.000
_cell.angle_alpha   90.00
_cell.angle_beta   90.00
_cell.angle_gamma   90.00
#
_symmetry.space_group_name_H-M   'P 1'
#
loop_
_entity.id
_entity.type
_entity.pdbx_description
1 polymer ?
#
loop_
_entity_poly.entity_id
_entity_poly.type
_entity_poly.pdbx_seq_one_letter_code
_entity_poly.pdbx_strand_id
1 'polypeptide(L)'
;MDISQLRQFLAVSDEGHYSRAANAEHVSRATVEASVARLEEELGQTLVALDENGDVVLTADGIAFRSIARARVKAAPAPVPKAGGKAKASKGKGRAPVVKGEPKPFKKRQGR
;
A
#
# COMPACT_ATOMS: atom_id res chain seq x y z
N MET A 1 14.55 8.78 5.07
CA MET A 1 13.82 9.37 3.92
C MET A 1 14.31 8.81 2.59
N ASP A 2 13.59 7.83 2.06
CA ASP A 2 13.84 7.31 0.72
C ASP A 2 13.11 8.14 -0.36
N ILE A 3 13.73 8.32 -1.53
CA ILE A 3 13.10 9.04 -2.67
C ILE A 3 11.81 8.35 -3.13
N SER A 4 11.73 7.02 -3.04
CA SER A 4 10.51 6.26 -3.36
C SER A 4 9.34 6.62 -2.45
N GLN A 5 9.60 6.79 -1.14
CA GLN A 5 8.57 7.20 -0.18
C GLN A 5 8.07 8.61 -0.48
N LEU A 6 8.99 9.54 -0.80
CA LEU A 6 8.65 10.91 -1.19
C LEU A 6 7.77 10.95 -2.43
N ARG A 7 8.02 10.09 -3.43
CA ARG A 7 7.17 9.99 -4.62
C ARG A 7 5.79 9.44 -4.31
N GLN A 8 5.72 8.39 -3.50
CA GLN A 8 4.44 7.82 -3.07
C GLN A 8 3.61 8.82 -2.26
N PHE A 9 4.25 9.61 -1.38
CA PHE A 9 3.59 10.72 -0.69
C PHE A 9 3.08 11.79 -1.66
N LEU A 10 3.90 12.20 -2.64
CA LEU A 10 3.47 13.17 -3.66
C LEU A 10 2.27 12.65 -4.47
N ALA A 11 2.28 11.37 -4.85
CA ALA A 11 1.16 10.73 -5.55
C ALA A 11 -0.12 10.74 -4.70
N VAL A 12 -0.03 10.48 -3.39
CA VAL A 12 -1.18 10.60 -2.47
C VAL A 12 -1.65 12.04 -2.37
N SER A 13 -0.72 13.00 -2.32
CA SER A 13 -1.01 14.43 -2.23
C SER A 13 -1.72 14.97 -3.48
N ASP A 14 -1.47 14.37 -4.65
CA ASP A 14 -2.06 14.77 -5.92
C ASP A 14 -3.42 14.09 -6.16
N GLU A 15 -3.59 12.83 -5.76
CA GLU A 15 -4.83 12.06 -5.97
C GLU A 15 -5.85 12.20 -4.83
N GLY A 16 -5.40 12.51 -3.61
CA GLY A 16 -6.25 12.51 -2.40
C GLY A 16 -6.82 11.14 -2.03
N HIS A 17 -6.26 10.05 -2.57
CA HIS A 17 -6.72 8.68 -2.34
C HIS A 17 -5.55 7.69 -2.41
N TYR A 18 -5.37 6.88 -1.36
CA TYR A 18 -4.32 5.84 -1.32
C TYR A 18 -4.42 4.83 -2.46
N SER A 19 -5.63 4.37 -2.79
CA SER A 19 -5.83 3.38 -3.86
C SER A 19 -5.49 3.94 -5.24
N ARG A 20 -5.82 5.21 -5.52
CA ARG A 20 -5.51 5.85 -6.81
C ARG A 20 -4.02 6.13 -6.94
N ALA A 21 -3.41 6.67 -5.88
CA ALA A 21 -1.97 6.88 -5.81
C ALA A 21 -1.18 5.57 -6.00
N ALA A 22 -1.63 4.48 -5.36
CA ALA A 22 -1.02 3.17 -5.51
C ALA A 22 -1.08 2.65 -6.96
N ASN A 23 -2.22 2.84 -7.63
CA ASN A 23 -2.37 2.47 -9.03
C ASN A 23 -1.46 3.30 -9.96
N ALA A 24 -1.33 4.61 -9.69
CA ALA A 24 -0.46 5.51 -10.46
C ALA A 24 1.03 5.14 -10.33
N GLU A 25 1.46 4.73 -9.13
CA GLU A 25 2.84 4.31 -8.85
C GLU A 25 3.08 2.80 -9.08
N HIS A 26 2.08 2.06 -9.57
CA HIS A 26 2.13 0.61 -9.81
C HIS A 26 2.57 -0.22 -8.58
N VAL A 27 2.16 0.21 -7.37
CA VAL A 27 2.44 -0.46 -6.11
C VAL A 27 1.15 -0.88 -5.41
N SER A 28 1.27 -1.68 -4.34
CA SER A 28 0.09 -2.02 -3.53
C SER A 28 -0.30 -0.86 -2.62
N ARG A 29 -1.60 -0.74 -2.31
CA ARG A 29 -2.11 0.24 -1.34
C ARG A 29 -1.35 0.19 0.00
N ALA A 30 -1.11 -1.01 0.53
CA ALA A 30 -0.38 -1.21 1.79
C ALA A 30 1.06 -0.70 1.71
N THR A 31 1.68 -0.75 0.53
CA THR A 31 3.04 -0.18 0.32
C THR A 31 3.01 1.34 0.41
N VAL A 32 1.99 1.98 -0.16
CA VAL A 32 1.85 3.45 -0.09
C VAL A 32 1.56 3.88 1.34
N GLU A 33 0.61 3.24 2.02
CA GLU A 33 0.28 3.53 3.42
C GLU A 33 1.50 3.36 4.33
N ALA A 34 2.24 2.25 4.22
CA ALA A 34 3.44 2.02 5.02
C ALA A 34 4.56 3.05 4.72
N SER A 35 4.62 3.55 3.50
CA SER A 35 5.64 4.54 3.10
C SER A 35 5.30 5.94 3.59
N VAL A 36 4.02 6.30 3.60
CA VAL A 36 3.54 7.54 4.23
C VAL A 36 3.72 7.47 5.74
N ALA A 37 3.30 6.38 6.40
CA ALA A 37 3.46 6.22 7.85
C ALA A 37 4.94 6.33 8.28
N ARG A 38 5.86 5.72 7.53
CA ARG A 38 7.30 5.88 7.80
C ARG A 38 7.80 7.30 7.65
N LEU A 39 7.30 8.06 6.66
CA LEU A 39 7.66 9.47 6.53
C LEU A 39 7.16 10.28 7.72
N GLU A 40 5.95 10.01 8.18
CA GLU A 40 5.35 10.66 9.35
C GLU A 40 6.14 10.33 10.63
N GLU A 41 6.54 9.07 10.81
CA GLU A 41 7.40 8.63 11.93
C GLU A 41 8.78 9.29 11.89
N GLU A 42 9.42 9.35 10.72
CA GLU A 42 10.73 9.99 10.56
C GLU A 42 10.70 11.51 10.81
N LEU A 43 9.58 12.15 10.47
CA LEU A 43 9.37 13.59 10.65
C LEU A 43 8.80 13.94 12.04
N GLY A 44 8.18 12.97 12.72
CA GLY A 44 7.39 13.21 13.93
C GLY A 44 6.15 14.07 13.69
N GLN A 45 5.64 14.11 12.45
CA GLN A 45 4.54 14.97 12.02
C GLN A 45 3.52 14.16 11.23
N THR A 46 2.24 14.43 11.44
CA THR A 46 1.16 13.89 10.61
C THR A 46 1.09 14.71 9.33
N LEU A 47 1.40 14.10 8.19
CA LEU A 47 1.34 14.73 6.88
C LEU A 47 -0.03 14.54 6.22
N VAL A 48 -0.72 13.47 6.58
CA VAL A 48 -1.96 13.05 5.96
C VAL A 48 -2.99 12.70 7.04
N ALA A 49 -4.21 13.21 6.90
CA ALA A 49 -5.34 12.92 7.77
C ALA A 49 -6.51 12.35 6.95
N LEU A 50 -7.47 11.74 7.67
CA LEU A 50 -8.75 11.34 7.10
C LEU A 50 -9.79 12.40 7.46
N ASP A 51 -10.63 12.79 6.49
CA ASP A 51 -11.77 13.65 6.74
C ASP A 51 -12.94 12.87 7.39
N GLU A 52 -14.06 13.56 7.64
CA GLU A 52 -15.26 12.96 8.22
C GLU A 52 -15.90 11.89 7.32
N ASN A 53 -15.62 11.91 6.02
CA ASN A 53 -16.10 10.96 5.01
C ASN A 53 -15.14 9.78 4.81
N GLY A 54 -13.94 9.85 5.39
CA GLY A 54 -12.86 8.86 5.21
C GLY A 54 -11.97 9.11 3.99
N ASP A 55 -12.07 10.30 3.37
CA ASP A 55 -11.21 10.75 2.29
C ASP A 55 -9.87 11.27 2.82
N VAL A 56 -8.84 11.17 1.99
CA VAL A 56 -7.46 11.48 2.39
C VAL A 56 -7.17 12.95 2.13
N VAL A 57 -6.85 13.70 3.19
CA VAL A 57 -6.58 15.15 3.14
C VAL A 57 -5.20 15.45 3.70
N LEU A 58 -4.50 16.42 3.09
CA LEU A 58 -3.21 16.89 3.60
C LEU A 58 -3.41 17.78 4.83
N THR A 59 -2.58 17.58 5.84
CA THR A 59 -2.48 18.51 6.97
C THR A 59 -1.72 19.77 6.58
N ALA A 60 -1.69 20.78 7.46
CA ALA A 60 -0.88 21.98 7.26
C ALA A 60 0.61 21.65 7.05
N ASP A 61 1.13 20.70 7.85
CA ASP A 61 2.50 20.19 7.73
C ASP A 61 2.71 19.43 6.42
N GLY A 62 1.73 18.61 6.01
CA GLY A 62 1.74 17.92 4.72
C GLY A 62 1.83 18.87 3.52
N ILE A 63 1.08 19.99 3.57
CA ILE A 63 1.12 21.03 2.53
C ILE A 63 2.50 21.69 2.45
N ALA A 64 3.09 22.05 3.60
CA ALA A 64 4.42 22.65 3.65
C ALA A 64 5.49 21.67 3.15
N PHE A 65 5.41 20.42 3.60
CA PHE A 65 6.35 19.35 3.26
C PHE A 65 6.31 18.97 1.77
N ARG A 66 5.14 19.08 1.11
CA ARG A 66 4.98 18.80 -0.34
C ARG A 66 5.99 19.56 -1.20
N SER A 67 6.26 20.83 -0.87
CA SER A 67 7.24 21.65 -1.59
C SER A 67 8.66 21.08 -1.48
N ILE A 68 9.03 20.65 -0.28
CA ILE A 68 10.35 20.07 0.05
C ILE A 68 10.49 18.71 -0.63
N ALA A 69 9.47 17.86 -0.55
CA ALA A 69 9.44 16.55 -1.19
C ALA A 69 9.63 16.68 -2.71
N ARG A 70 8.92 17.63 -3.34
CA ARG A 70 9.05 17.89 -4.79
C ARG A 70 10.45 18.36 -5.18
N ALA A 71 11.04 19.26 -4.41
CA ALA A 71 12.41 19.73 -4.66
C ALA A 71 13.43 18.58 -4.56
N ARG A 72 13.30 17.72 -3.55
CA ARG A 72 14.18 16.55 -3.36
C ARG A 72 14.02 15.52 -4.47
N VAL A 73 12.79 15.22 -4.89
CA VAL A 73 12.55 14.28 -6.00
C VAL A 73 13.10 14.81 -7.32
N LYS A 74 13.02 16.13 -7.56
CA LYS A 74 13.59 16.77 -8.75
C LYS A 74 15.13 16.73 -8.78
N ALA A 75 15.77 16.85 -7.61
CA ALA A 75 17.22 16.76 -7.49
C ALA A 75 17.74 15.32 -7.63
N ALA A 76 16.88 14.32 -7.43
CA ALA A 76 17.25 12.93 -7.51
C ALA A 76 17.36 12.44 -8.97
N PRO A 77 18.34 11.57 -9.29
CA PRO A 77 18.39 10.90 -10.58
C PRO A 77 17.17 9.98 -10.78
N ALA A 78 16.87 9.67 -12.04
CA ALA A 78 15.76 8.79 -12.43
C ALA A 78 15.79 7.48 -11.63
N PRO A 79 14.63 6.94 -11.22
CA PRO A 79 14.61 5.70 -10.45
C PRO A 79 15.23 4.58 -11.27
N VAL A 80 16.20 3.89 -10.70
CA VAL A 80 16.51 2.53 -11.16
C VAL A 80 15.30 1.67 -10.80
N PRO A 81 14.62 1.02 -11.76
CA PRO A 81 13.53 0.11 -11.43
C PRO A 81 14.11 -0.98 -10.53
N LYS A 82 13.66 -1.05 -9.27
CA LYS A 82 14.03 -2.15 -8.38
C LYS A 82 13.46 -3.42 -9.00
N ALA A 83 14.33 -4.23 -9.61
CA ALA A 83 13.98 -5.50 -10.23
C ALA A 83 13.14 -6.32 -9.23
N GLY A 84 11.90 -6.59 -9.63
CA GLY A 84 10.87 -7.14 -8.76
C GLY A 84 11.36 -8.33 -7.94
N GLY A 85 11.37 -8.16 -6.63
CA GLY A 85 11.49 -9.25 -5.68
C GLY A 85 10.33 -10.21 -5.92
N LYS A 86 10.64 -11.35 -6.53
CA LYS A 86 9.72 -12.46 -6.76
C LYS A 86 9.25 -12.96 -5.39
N ALA A 87 8.18 -12.42 -4.83
CA ALA A 87 7.41 -13.15 -3.83
C ALA A 87 6.50 -14.14 -4.57
N LYS A 88 7.10 -15.19 -5.15
CA LYS A 88 6.38 -16.42 -5.43
C LYS A 88 6.36 -17.26 -4.16
N ALA A 89 5.15 -17.70 -3.79
CA ALA A 89 4.81 -18.74 -2.81
C ALA A 89 4.98 -18.34 -1.33
N SER A 90 4.03 -18.62 -0.43
CA SER A 90 3.11 -19.75 -0.42
C SER A 90 1.63 -19.33 -0.40
N LYS A 91 0.92 -19.78 -1.44
CA LYS A 91 -0.49 -20.13 -1.36
C LYS A 91 -0.67 -21.00 -0.12
N GLY A 92 -1.48 -20.53 0.83
CA GLY A 92 -1.86 -21.32 2.00
C GLY A 92 -2.22 -22.74 1.58
N LYS A 93 -1.45 -23.70 2.08
CA LYS A 93 -1.74 -25.13 1.96
C LYS A 93 -2.93 -25.41 2.87
N GLY A 94 -4.15 -25.14 2.40
CA GLY A 94 -5.32 -25.24 3.28
C GLY A 94 -6.71 -25.16 2.65
N ARG A 95 -6.85 -25.03 1.34
CA ARG A 95 -8.15 -25.27 0.68
C ARG A 95 -7.91 -26.04 -0.61
N ALA A 96 -8.02 -27.37 -0.52
CA ALA A 96 -8.21 -28.18 -1.71
C ALA A 96 -9.52 -27.69 -2.39
N PRO A 97 -9.54 -27.44 -3.70
CA PRO A 97 -10.81 -27.24 -4.39
C PRO A 97 -11.60 -28.54 -4.26
N VAL A 98 -12.81 -28.46 -3.69
CA VAL A 98 -13.74 -29.59 -3.72
C VAL A 98 -14.08 -29.82 -5.20
N VAL A 99 -13.54 -30.90 -5.76
CA VAL A 99 -13.95 -31.40 -7.07
C VAL A 99 -15.40 -31.88 -6.93
N LYS A 100 -16.27 -31.37 -7.80
CA LYS A 100 -17.69 -31.73 -7.85
C LYS A 100 -17.80 -33.21 -8.23
N GLY A 101 -17.88 -34.10 -7.25
CA GLY A 101 -18.07 -35.55 -7.46
C GLY A 101 -17.38 -36.48 -6.47
N GLU A 102 -16.50 -36.01 -5.59
CA GLU A 102 -15.82 -36.91 -4.65
C GLU A 102 -16.67 -37.19 -3.40
N PRO A 103 -16.89 -38.46 -3.01
CA PRO A 103 -17.65 -38.79 -1.81
C PRO A 103 -16.90 -38.32 -0.56
N LYS A 104 -17.63 -37.60 0.32
CA LYS A 104 -17.09 -37.07 1.59
C LYS A 104 -16.42 -38.18 2.40
N PRO A 105 -15.24 -37.96 2.99
CA PRO A 105 -14.44 -39.00 3.63
C PRO A 105 -14.97 -39.47 5.00
N PHE A 106 -16.19 -39.11 5.38
CA PHE A 106 -16.81 -39.54 6.64
C PHE A 106 -18.04 -40.41 6.39
N LYS A 107 -18.14 -41.53 7.11
CA LYS A 107 -19.38 -42.33 7.17
C LYS A 107 -20.45 -41.52 7.90
N LYS A 108 -21.64 -41.39 7.29
CA LYS A 108 -22.83 -40.87 7.99
C LYS A 108 -23.10 -41.79 9.18
N ARG A 109 -22.99 -41.25 10.40
CA ARG A 109 -23.50 -41.93 11.60
C ARG A 109 -25.02 -42.00 11.47
N GLN A 110 -25.56 -43.20 11.32
CA GLN A 110 -26.99 -43.41 11.48
C GLN A 110 -27.32 -43.20 12.96
N GLY A 111 -28.11 -42.18 13.26
CA GLY A 111 -28.79 -42.07 14.54
C GLY A 111 -29.84 -43.17 14.63
N ARG A 112 -29.95 -43.81 15.78
CA ARG A 112 -31.08 -44.64 16.16
C ARG A 112 -32.03 -43.81 17.00
#